data_AF-A2GES6-F1
#
_entry.id   AF-A2GES6-F1
#
_cell.length_a   1.000
_cell.length_b   1.000
_cell.length_c   1.000
_cell.angle_alpha   90.00
_cell.angle_beta   90.00
_cell.angle_gamma   90.00
#
_symmetry.space_group_name_H-M   'P 1'
#
loop_
_entity.id
_entity.type
_entity.pdbx_description
1 polymer ?
#
loop_
_entity_poly.entity_id
_entity_poly.type
_entity_poly.pdbx_seq_one_letter_code
_entity_poly.pdbx_strand_id
1 'polypeptide(L)'
;MSVEAKTFTNKSNGETFTKGTYNGIEVLRRDKDGYINATKMAREAGKLNHLNRFLNSAKMQEILEFWLKEYGRAKSGSTSKQAFYELTKGVMNEFKGIYIHADLVHFVAEWCSVKYAFYVKDIMDSIDKKVHEKLDEEELEDTVENAKPLFEEEVGKIV
;
A
#
# COMPACT_ATOMS: atom_id res chain seq x y z
N MET A 1 3.57 -13.56 18.43
CA MET A 1 4.66 -12.66 18.90
C MET A 1 5.02 -11.77 17.72
N SER A 2 4.86 -10.45 17.85
CA SER A 2 5.28 -9.50 16.80
C SER A 2 6.80 -9.47 16.77
N VAL A 3 7.41 -9.83 15.64
CA VAL A 3 8.86 -9.70 15.45
C VAL A 3 9.10 -8.26 15.01
N GLU A 4 9.47 -7.38 15.94
CA GLU A 4 9.82 -6.01 15.60
C GLU A 4 11.23 -5.99 14.99
N ALA A 5 11.32 -5.71 13.69
CA ALA A 5 12.60 -5.43 13.04
C ALA A 5 13.21 -4.16 13.68
N LYS A 6 14.54 -4.14 13.83
CA LYS A 6 15.24 -2.92 14.25
C LYS A 6 14.98 -1.82 13.23
N THR A 7 14.38 -0.72 13.66
CA THR A 7 14.12 0.45 12.82
C THR A 7 14.95 1.64 13.27
N PHE A 8 15.16 2.61 12.38
CA PHE A 8 15.83 3.87 12.72
C PHE A 8 14.79 4.96 12.93
N THR A 9 14.60 5.37 14.18
CA THR A 9 13.66 6.43 14.57
C THR A 9 14.39 7.76 14.73
N ASN A 10 13.95 8.78 13.98
CA ASN A 10 14.42 10.15 14.10
C ASN A 10 13.32 11.05 14.65
N LYS A 11 13.71 12.13 15.34
CA LYS A 11 12.78 13.14 15.88
C LYS A 11 12.86 14.43 15.09
N SER A 12 11.71 15.03 14.81
CA SER A 12 11.60 16.36 14.22
C SER A 12 10.28 17.00 14.64
N ASN A 13 10.32 18.25 15.11
CA ASN A 13 9.14 19.00 15.59
C ASN A 13 8.32 18.28 16.68
N GLY A 14 8.96 17.50 17.56
CA GLY A 14 8.26 16.70 18.57
C GLY A 14 7.58 15.44 18.02
N GLU A 15 7.72 15.15 16.73
CA GLU A 15 7.20 13.94 16.09
C GLU A 15 8.35 12.97 15.78
N THR A 16 8.02 11.68 15.74
CA THR A 16 8.96 10.63 15.37
C THR A 16 8.66 10.09 13.98
N PHE A 17 9.74 9.76 13.28
CA PHE A 17 9.71 9.21 11.93
C PHE A 17 10.57 7.96 11.90
N THR A 18 10.00 6.87 11.40
CA THR A 18 10.66 5.57 11.35
C THR A 18 11.03 5.24 9.91
N LYS A 19 12.33 5.06 9.67
CA LYS A 19 12.82 4.43 8.43
C LYS A 19 12.66 2.92 8.55
N GLY A 20 12.09 2.31 7.53
CA GLY A 20 11.90 0.86 7.45
C GLY A 20 11.73 0.42 6.00
N THR A 21 11.10 -0.73 5.81
CA THR A 21 10.84 -1.27 4.48
C THR A 21 9.39 -1.70 4.32
N TYR A 22 8.86 -1.56 3.12
CA TYR A 22 7.63 -2.18 2.66
C TYR A 22 7.98 -3.16 1.54
N ASN A 23 7.90 -4.46 1.80
CA ASN A 23 8.22 -5.54 0.85
C ASN A 23 9.55 -5.33 0.11
N GLY A 24 10.59 -4.95 0.87
CA GLY A 24 11.94 -4.70 0.35
C GLY A 24 12.18 -3.32 -0.26
N ILE A 25 11.18 -2.42 -0.27
CA ILE A 25 11.31 -1.02 -0.70
C ILE A 25 11.52 -0.15 0.54
N GLU A 26 12.53 0.72 0.54
CA GLU A 26 12.72 1.68 1.64
C GLU A 26 11.51 2.62 1.76
N VAL A 27 11.01 2.76 2.98
CA VAL A 27 9.92 3.69 3.32
C VAL A 27 10.28 4.53 4.53
N LEU A 28 9.70 5.73 4.59
CA LEU A 28 9.73 6.59 5.76
C LEU A 28 8.28 6.74 6.26
N ARG A 29 8.03 6.25 7.47
CA ARG A 29 6.73 6.33 8.14
C ARG A 29 6.73 7.45 9.16
N ARG A 30 5.65 8.23 9.23
CA ARG A 30 5.39 9.15 10.35
C ARG A 30 4.68 8.37 11.45
N ASP A 31 5.26 8.30 12.64
CA ASP A 31 4.76 7.36 13.66
C ASP A 31 3.42 7.80 14.26
N LYS A 32 3.15 9.11 14.25
CA LYS A 32 1.94 9.70 14.83
C LYS A 32 0.64 9.19 14.19
N ASP A 33 0.64 9.00 12.87
CA ASP A 33 -0.54 8.63 12.09
C ASP A 33 -0.33 7.38 11.22
N GLY A 34 0.92 6.91 11.11
CA GLY A 34 1.30 5.76 10.31
C GLY A 34 1.39 6.01 8.81
N TYR A 35 1.26 7.26 8.35
CA TYR A 35 1.35 7.57 6.93
C TYR A 35 2.78 7.41 6.42
N ILE A 36 2.91 7.10 5.13
CA ILE A 36 4.18 6.80 4.48
C ILE A 36 4.54 7.92 3.50
N ASN A 37 5.79 8.37 3.51
CA ASN A 37 6.28 9.45 2.66
C ASN A 37 6.47 8.97 1.20
N ALA A 38 5.46 9.21 0.36
CA ALA A 38 5.46 8.88 -1.06
C ALA A 38 6.46 9.72 -1.86
N THR A 39 6.74 10.97 -1.43
CA THR A 39 7.79 11.80 -2.04
C THR A 39 9.15 11.15 -1.93
N LYS A 40 9.46 10.53 -0.78
CA LYS A 40 10.70 9.80 -0.59
C LYS A 40 10.76 8.56 -1.47
N MET A 41 9.71 7.74 -1.49
CA MET A 41 9.64 6.57 -2.39
C MET A 41 9.86 6.95 -3.85
N ALA A 42 9.17 8.00 -4.32
CA ALA A 42 9.31 8.49 -5.69
C ALA A 42 10.72 9.03 -5.99
N ARG A 43 11.37 9.68 -5.02
CA ARG A 43 12.75 10.17 -5.17
C ARG A 43 13.74 9.01 -5.31
N GLU A 44 13.67 8.02 -4.43
CA GLU A 44 14.55 6.84 -4.49
C GLU A 44 14.34 6.04 -5.78
N ALA A 45 13.12 6.04 -6.32
CA ALA A 45 12.79 5.43 -7.61
C ALA A 45 13.17 6.28 -8.84
N GLY A 46 13.70 7.50 -8.67
CA GLY A 46 13.99 8.42 -9.78
C GLY A 46 12.76 8.99 -10.48
N LYS A 47 11.57 8.95 -9.84
CA LYS A 47 10.27 9.35 -10.39
C LYS A 47 9.64 10.57 -9.72
N LEU A 48 10.39 11.28 -8.86
CA LEU A 48 9.88 12.42 -8.10
C LEU A 48 9.11 13.45 -8.96
N ASN A 49 9.65 13.80 -10.12
CA ASN A 49 9.05 14.80 -11.04
C ASN A 49 7.70 14.35 -11.63
N HIS A 50 7.33 13.09 -11.46
CA HIS A 50 6.10 12.51 -11.98
C HIS A 50 5.09 12.17 -10.87
N LEU A 51 5.44 12.34 -9.60
CA LEU A 51 4.58 11.95 -8.48
C LEU A 51 3.23 12.66 -8.51
N ASN A 52 3.21 13.98 -8.71
CA ASN A 52 1.95 14.72 -8.80
C ASN A 52 1.09 14.26 -9.98
N ARG A 53 1.70 13.93 -11.12
CA ARG A 53 0.97 13.40 -12.28
C ARG A 53 0.36 12.03 -11.97
N PHE A 54 1.10 11.16 -11.27
CA PHE A 54 0.60 9.86 -10.84
C PHE A 54 -0.56 10.00 -9.85
N LEU A 55 -0.41 10.82 -8.82
CA LEU A 55 -1.46 11.03 -7.80
C LEU A 55 -2.75 11.59 -8.39
N ASN A 56 -2.65 12.44 -9.43
CA ASN A 56 -3.80 13.01 -10.14
C ASN A 56 -4.22 12.19 -11.38
N SER A 57 -3.63 11.01 -11.61
CA SER A 57 -4.02 10.17 -12.74
C SER A 57 -5.42 9.60 -12.53
N ALA A 58 -6.16 9.37 -13.63
CA ALA A 58 -7.50 8.80 -13.57
C ALA A 58 -7.54 7.47 -12.78
N LYS A 59 -6.53 6.61 -12.97
CA LYS A 59 -6.44 5.34 -12.24
C LYS A 59 -6.28 5.55 -10.73
N MET A 60 -5.43 6.48 -10.31
CA MET A 60 -5.27 6.77 -8.88
C MET A 60 -6.54 7.39 -8.30
N GLN A 61 -7.24 8.26 -9.04
CA GLN A 61 -8.51 8.81 -8.56
C GLN A 61 -9.57 7.72 -8.36
N GLU A 62 -9.69 6.76 -9.28
CA GLU A 62 -10.57 5.60 -9.12
C GLU A 62 -10.23 4.79 -7.85
N ILE A 63 -8.94 4.51 -7.62
CA ILE A 63 -8.47 3.82 -6.40
C ILE A 63 -8.84 4.59 -5.14
N LEU A 64 -8.65 5.91 -5.16
CA LEU A 64 -8.97 6.77 -4.02
C LEU A 64 -10.47 6.78 -3.75
N GLU A 65 -11.30 6.96 -4.78
CA GLU A 65 -12.76 6.92 -4.64
C GLU A 65 -13.25 5.59 -4.05
N PHE A 66 -12.72 4.48 -4.56
CA PHE A 66 -13.01 3.16 -4.01
C PHE A 66 -12.57 3.04 -2.54
N TRP A 67 -11.34 3.44 -2.22
CA TRP A 67 -10.83 3.36 -0.85
C TRP A 67 -11.65 4.22 0.12
N LEU A 68 -12.02 5.45 -0.27
CA LEU A 68 -12.87 6.32 0.54
C LEU A 68 -14.26 5.71 0.77
N LYS A 69 -14.84 5.06 -0.24
CA LYS A 69 -16.18 4.46 -0.15
C LYS A 69 -16.20 3.21 0.75
N GLU A 70 -15.25 2.31 0.55
CA GLU A 70 -15.25 0.99 1.20
C GLU A 70 -14.52 0.99 2.56
N TYR A 71 -13.46 1.81 2.69
CA TYR A 71 -12.60 1.84 3.88
C TYR A 71 -12.62 3.20 4.60
N GLY A 72 -13.00 4.29 3.92
CA GLY A 72 -13.00 5.65 4.47
C GLY A 72 -14.13 5.94 5.48
N ARG A 73 -15.12 5.06 5.61
CA ARG A 73 -16.11 5.11 6.69
C ARG A 73 -15.52 4.51 7.96
N ALA A 74 -14.93 5.37 8.80
CA ALA A 74 -14.60 4.99 10.16
C ALA A 74 -15.84 4.39 10.85
N LYS A 75 -15.79 3.10 11.18
CA LYS A 75 -16.65 2.54 12.25
C LYS A 75 -16.30 3.35 13.52
N SER A 76 -17.24 4.18 13.95
CA SER A 76 -17.19 5.05 15.14
C SER A 76 -16.23 6.26 15.10
N GLY A 77 -16.83 7.46 15.02
CA GLY A 77 -16.44 8.64 15.81
C GLY A 77 -15.14 9.40 15.50
N SER A 78 -14.31 8.99 14.54
CA SER A 78 -13.04 9.69 14.25
C SER A 78 -12.96 10.14 12.79
N THR A 79 -12.52 11.39 12.62
CA THR A 79 -12.27 12.13 11.37
C THR A 79 -11.96 11.25 10.15
N SER A 80 -12.68 11.48 9.04
CA SER A 80 -12.36 10.96 7.72
C SER A 80 -10.85 11.02 7.47
N LYS A 81 -10.17 9.86 7.46
CA LYS A 81 -8.74 9.83 7.19
C LYS A 81 -8.53 10.30 5.76
N GLN A 82 -7.85 11.43 5.59
CA GLN A 82 -7.49 11.94 4.28
C GLN A 82 -6.56 10.93 3.59
N ALA A 83 -6.77 10.60 2.32
CA ALA A 83 -5.95 9.58 1.64
C ALA A 83 -4.45 9.95 1.58
N PHE A 84 -4.13 11.23 1.41
CA PHE A 84 -2.77 11.75 1.53
C PHE A 84 -2.78 13.24 1.91
N TYR A 85 -1.68 13.74 2.47
CA TYR A 85 -1.48 15.16 2.78
C TYR A 85 -0.02 15.57 2.54
N GLU A 86 0.23 16.87 2.45
CA GLU A 86 1.59 17.41 2.34
C GLU A 86 2.11 17.87 3.71
N LEU A 87 3.31 17.42 4.08
CA LEU A 87 4.03 17.85 5.27
C LEU A 87 5.22 18.73 4.88
N THR A 88 5.13 20.03 5.16
CA THR A 88 6.18 21.00 4.80
C THR A 88 6.65 21.86 5.98
N LYS A 89 5.75 22.16 6.94
CA LYS A 89 6.01 23.10 8.03
C LYS A 89 6.59 22.41 9.25
N GLY A 90 7.56 23.07 9.89
CA GLY A 90 8.11 22.68 11.19
C GLY A 90 9.02 21.45 11.19
N VAL A 91 9.09 20.68 10.10
CA VAL A 91 9.93 19.47 10.03
C VAL A 91 11.21 19.65 9.23
N MET A 92 12.24 18.86 9.55
CA MET A 92 13.50 18.81 8.79
C MET A 92 13.25 18.38 7.33
N ASN A 93 14.11 18.83 6.42
CA ASN A 93 13.89 18.68 4.97
C ASN A 93 13.75 17.21 4.53
N GLU A 94 14.48 16.29 5.16
CA GLU A 94 14.39 14.86 4.86
C GLU A 94 13.05 14.21 5.21
N PHE A 95 12.24 14.86 6.04
CA PHE A 95 10.90 14.41 6.43
C PHE A 95 9.77 15.14 5.70
N LYS A 96 10.08 16.12 4.85
CA LYS A 96 9.08 16.83 4.06
C LYS A 96 8.58 15.98 2.89
N GLY A 97 7.36 16.25 2.46
CA GLY A 97 6.78 15.66 1.25
C GLY A 97 5.32 15.25 1.42
N ILE A 98 4.84 14.52 0.42
CA ILE A 98 3.50 13.95 0.38
C ILE A 98 3.50 12.64 1.17
N TYR A 99 2.64 12.57 2.18
CA TYR A 99 2.40 11.42 3.03
C TYR A 99 1.08 10.77 2.63
N ILE A 100 1.12 9.48 2.29
CA ILE A 100 -0.05 8.69 1.87
C ILE A 100 -0.46 7.70 2.97
N HIS A 101 -1.76 7.41 3.07
CA HIS A 101 -2.28 6.41 4.00
C HIS A 101 -1.67 5.03 3.70
N ALA A 102 -1.43 4.23 4.74
CA ALA A 102 -0.72 2.95 4.63
C ALA A 102 -1.40 1.95 3.68
N ASP A 103 -2.74 1.87 3.68
CA ASP A 103 -3.51 1.00 2.79
C ASP A 103 -3.26 1.27 1.29
N LEU A 104 -2.81 2.49 0.96
CA LEU A 104 -2.60 2.93 -0.42
C LEU A 104 -1.12 2.83 -0.85
N VAL A 105 -0.21 2.45 0.05
CA VAL A 105 1.23 2.43 -0.24
C VAL A 105 1.59 1.43 -1.35
N HIS A 106 0.83 0.34 -1.45
CA HIS A 106 1.00 -0.67 -2.49
C HIS A 106 1.01 -0.05 -3.90
N PHE A 107 0.05 0.83 -4.19
CA PHE A 107 -0.06 1.48 -5.49
C PHE A 107 1.13 2.41 -5.79
N VAL A 108 1.67 3.07 -4.76
CA VAL A 108 2.89 3.88 -4.90
C VAL A 108 4.10 2.98 -5.13
N ALA A 109 4.19 1.85 -4.43
CA ALA A 109 5.27 0.87 -4.57
C ALA A 109 5.30 0.24 -5.98
N GLU A 110 4.14 -0.18 -6.48
CA GLU A 110 3.96 -0.71 -7.85
C GLU A 110 4.35 0.32 -8.90
N TRP A 111 3.84 1.55 -8.77
CA TRP A 111 4.22 2.64 -9.66
C TRP A 111 5.72 2.96 -9.61
N CYS A 112 6.34 2.91 -8.43
CA CYS A 112 7.77 3.18 -8.26
C CYS A 112 8.65 2.08 -8.85
N SER A 113 8.28 0.80 -8.70
CA SER A 113 9.13 -0.34 -8.98
C SER A 113 8.42 -1.40 -9.82
N VAL A 114 8.84 -1.53 -11.09
CA VAL A 114 8.39 -2.62 -11.97
C VAL A 114 8.72 -3.98 -11.37
N LYS A 115 9.89 -4.11 -10.72
CA LYS A 115 10.29 -5.35 -10.05
C LYS A 115 9.30 -5.75 -8.94
N TYR A 116 8.81 -4.78 -8.18
CA TYR A 116 7.78 -5.03 -7.16
C TYR A 116 6.45 -5.47 -7.81
N ALA A 117 6.06 -4.85 -8.92
CA ALA A 117 4.87 -5.27 -9.66
C ALA A 117 4.94 -6.74 -10.10
N PHE A 118 6.11 -7.20 -10.58
CA PHE A 118 6.32 -8.61 -10.92
C PHE A 118 6.25 -9.55 -9.70
N TYR A 119 6.76 -9.13 -8.54
CA TYR A 119 6.60 -9.93 -7.31
C TYR A 119 5.14 -10.07 -6.88
N VAL A 120 4.35 -9.01 -7.01
CA VAL A 120 2.91 -9.06 -6.70
C VAL A 120 2.20 -9.96 -7.70
N LYS A 121 2.54 -9.85 -9.00
CA LYS A 121 2.07 -10.77 -10.03
C LYS A 121 2.36 -12.22 -9.65
N ASP A 122 3.59 -12.55 -9.25
CA ASP A 122 3.94 -13.95 -8.94
C ASP A 122 3.17 -14.49 -7.73
N ILE A 123 2.84 -13.63 -6.75
CA ILE A 123 1.96 -13.99 -5.63
C ILE A 123 0.54 -14.26 -6.13
N MET A 124 -0.02 -13.37 -6.96
CA MET A 124 -1.37 -13.51 -7.49
C MET A 124 -1.51 -14.72 -8.41
N ASP A 125 -0.53 -14.98 -9.28
CA ASP A 125 -0.49 -16.18 -10.12
C ASP A 125 -0.40 -17.46 -9.29
N SER A 126 0.30 -17.43 -8.15
CA SER A 126 0.34 -18.59 -7.25
C SER A 126 -1.01 -18.84 -6.56
N ILE A 127 -1.80 -17.80 -6.29
CA ILE A 127 -3.15 -17.93 -5.75
C ILE A 127 -4.06 -18.49 -6.84
N ASP A 128 -3.99 -17.90 -8.04
CA ASP A 128 -4.76 -18.31 -9.21
C ASP A 128 -4.55 -19.80 -9.54
N LYS A 129 -3.29 -20.25 -9.56
CA LYS A 129 -2.95 -21.67 -9.76
C LYS A 129 -3.64 -22.59 -8.75
N LYS A 130 -3.69 -22.21 -7.46
CA LYS A 130 -4.33 -23.02 -6.42
C LYS A 130 -5.85 -23.03 -6.54
N VAL A 131 -6.46 -21.93 -7.00
CA VAL A 131 -7.89 -21.86 -7.29
C VAL A 131 -8.25 -22.88 -8.36
N HIS A 132 -7.48 -22.93 -9.46
CA HIS A 132 -7.72 -23.88 -10.55
C HIS A 132 -7.43 -25.33 -10.16
N GLU A 133 -6.39 -25.58 -9.37
CA GLU A 133 -6.13 -26.92 -8.80
C GLU A 133 -7.34 -27.43 -7.99
N LYS A 134 -7.99 -26.56 -7.21
CA LYS A 134 -9.19 -26.92 -6.44
C LYS A 134 -10.42 -27.14 -7.30
N LEU A 135 -10.62 -26.34 -8.36
CA LEU A 135 -11.70 -26.57 -9.32
C LEU A 135 -11.58 -27.95 -9.96
N ASP A 136 -10.35 -28.32 -10.36
CA ASP A 136 -10.05 -29.65 -10.91
C ASP A 136 -10.30 -30.77 -9.87
N GLU A 137 -9.86 -30.60 -8.62
CA GLU A 137 -10.06 -31.57 -7.53
C GLU A 137 -11.53 -31.80 -7.16
N GLU A 138 -12.35 -30.75 -7.22
CA GLU A 138 -13.79 -30.79 -6.91
C GLU A 138 -14.67 -31.09 -8.14
N GLU A 139 -14.07 -31.34 -9.30
CA GLU A 139 -14.76 -31.57 -10.59
C GLU A 139 -15.74 -30.43 -10.96
N LEU A 140 -15.37 -29.19 -10.63
CA LEU A 140 -16.16 -27.99 -10.90
C LEU A 140 -15.78 -27.36 -12.25
N GLU A 141 -16.77 -26.82 -12.96
CA GLU A 141 -16.51 -26.01 -14.16
C GLU A 141 -15.85 -24.68 -13.78
N ASP A 142 -14.84 -24.27 -14.55
CA ASP A 142 -14.14 -22.99 -14.38
C ASP A 142 -15.05 -21.82 -14.79
N THR A 143 -15.78 -21.33 -13.79
CA THR A 143 -16.73 -20.22 -13.89
C THR A 143 -16.48 -19.25 -12.75
N VAL A 144 -16.90 -17.99 -12.92
CA VAL A 144 -16.72 -16.97 -11.89
C VAL A 144 -17.43 -17.36 -10.58
N GLU A 145 -18.59 -17.98 -10.68
CA GLU A 145 -19.41 -18.44 -9.56
C GLU A 145 -18.67 -19.49 -8.70
N ASN A 146 -17.97 -20.42 -9.34
CA ASN A 146 -17.19 -21.46 -8.65
C ASN A 146 -15.82 -20.95 -8.19
N ALA A 147 -15.12 -20.16 -9.02
CA ALA A 147 -13.76 -19.69 -8.74
C ALA A 147 -13.71 -18.63 -7.63
N LYS A 148 -14.70 -17.73 -7.56
CA LYS A 148 -14.71 -16.61 -6.60
C LYS A 148 -14.63 -17.04 -5.13
N PRO A 149 -15.46 -17.97 -4.61
CA PRO A 149 -15.36 -18.40 -3.21
C PRO A 149 -14.01 -19.08 -2.92
N LEU A 150 -13.46 -19.85 -3.86
CA LEU A 150 -12.14 -20.49 -3.72
C LEU A 150 -11.02 -19.44 -3.68
N PHE A 151 -11.11 -18.39 -4.51
CA PHE A 151 -10.19 -17.26 -4.49
C PHE A 151 -10.23 -16.54 -3.13
N GLU A 152 -11.42 -16.22 -2.63
CA GLU A 152 -11.59 -15.56 -1.32
C GLU A 152 -11.03 -16.43 -0.18
N GLU A 153 -11.20 -17.76 -0.25
CA GLU A 153 -10.60 -18.70 0.70
C GLU A 153 -9.07 -18.71 0.62
N GLU A 154 -8.47 -18.79 -0.58
CA GLU A 154 -7.01 -18.79 -0.74
C GLU A 154 -6.38 -17.47 -0.31
N VAL A 155 -7.01 -16.33 -0.62
CA VAL A 155 -6.58 -15.02 -0.11
C VAL A 155 -6.68 -14.99 1.42
N GLY A 156 -7.76 -15.51 1.99
CA GLY A 156 -7.99 -15.59 3.44
C GLY A 156 -6.92 -16.37 4.22
N LYS A 157 -6.17 -17.24 3.56
CA LYS A 157 -5.04 -17.97 4.18
C LYS A 157 -3.78 -17.11 4.34
N ILE A 158 -3.70 -15.98 3.63
CA ILE A 158 -2.53 -15.11 3.57
C ILE A 158 -2.72 -13.86 4.45
N VAL A 159 -3.96 -13.41 4.66
CA VAL A 159 -4.31 -12.16 5.35
C VAL A 159 -4.70 -12.32 6.81
#